data_AF-A0A091U659-F1
#
_entry.id   AF-A0A091U659-F1
#
_cell.length_a   1.000
_cell.length_b   1.000
_cell.length_c   1.000
_cell.angle_alpha   90.00
_cell.angle_beta   90.00
_cell.angle_gamma   90.00
#
_symmetry.space_group_name_H-M   'P 1'
#
loop_
_entity.id
_entity.type
_entity.pdbx_description
1 polymer ?
#
loop_
_entity_poly.entity_id
_entity_poly.type
_entity_poly.pdbx_seq_one_letter_code
_entity_poly.pdbx_strand_id
1 'polypeptide(L)'
;EWNSTVEQLEAEALKILLSEDYTEKEHLKLSNQKICLLREEVGFHMEERKALLQEANDFFHTAGKVDAFFFLQVLDDLEGIENYLKIFNSEGFHLPILTMKYEELQEKIKGCTASTLQKGQTLVNKADSHRSWVTGIQKMMEYVQKKVDQLIVQCPDYKEL
;
A
#
# COMPACT_ATOMS: atom_id res chain seq x y z
N GLU A 1 4.66 -8.99 -27.49
CA GLU A 1 5.31 -10.15 -28.16
C GLU A 1 4.60 -11.47 -27.83
N TRP A 2 4.52 -11.93 -26.58
CA TRP A 2 3.93 -13.24 -26.23
C TRP A 2 2.50 -13.51 -26.74
N ASN A 3 1.54 -12.60 -26.57
CA ASN A 3 0.16 -12.79 -27.09
C ASN A 3 0.13 -13.01 -28.61
N SER A 4 0.95 -12.27 -29.35
CA SER A 4 1.03 -12.40 -30.80
C SER A 4 1.61 -13.75 -31.22
N THR A 5 2.59 -14.27 -30.46
CA THR A 5 3.13 -15.61 -30.69
C THR A 5 2.09 -16.70 -30.47
N VAL A 6 1.27 -16.59 -29.41
CA VAL A 6 0.19 -17.56 -29.16
C VAL A 6 -0.86 -17.52 -30.26
N GLU A 7 -1.28 -16.33 -30.70
CA GLU A 7 -2.23 -16.15 -31.81
C GLU A 7 -1.71 -16.74 -33.14
N GLN A 8 -0.41 -16.59 -33.41
CA GLN A 8 0.22 -17.20 -34.58
C GLN A 8 0.21 -18.74 -34.49
N LEU A 9 0.57 -19.29 -33.34
CA LEU A 9 0.56 -20.74 -33.11
C LEU A 9 -0.86 -21.33 -33.20
N GLU A 10 -1.86 -20.63 -32.67
CA GLU A 10 -3.28 -21.01 -32.78
C GLU A 10 -3.71 -21.03 -34.25
N ALA A 11 -3.37 -20.00 -35.03
CA ALA A 11 -3.70 -19.91 -36.45
C ALA A 11 -3.00 -21.00 -37.29
N GLU A 12 -1.73 -21.28 -37.00
CA GLU A 12 -0.97 -22.34 -37.65
C GLU A 12 -1.52 -23.73 -37.33
N ALA A 13 -1.84 -24.00 -36.06
CA ALA A 13 -2.48 -25.25 -35.64
C ALA A 13 -3.82 -25.45 -36.36
N LEU A 14 -4.62 -24.39 -36.48
CA LEU A 14 -5.90 -24.43 -37.18
C LEU A 14 -5.72 -24.76 -38.68
N LYS A 15 -4.72 -24.16 -39.32
CA LYS A 15 -4.36 -24.45 -40.72
C LYS A 15 -3.95 -25.91 -40.92
N ILE A 16 -3.17 -26.49 -40.00
CA ILE A 16 -2.73 -27.89 -40.07
C ILE A 16 -3.91 -28.85 -39.83
N LEU A 17 -4.79 -28.56 -38.88
CA LEU A 17 -5.97 -29.38 -38.58
C LEU A 17 -6.93 -29.51 -39.78
N LEU A 18 -7.02 -28.45 -40.60
CA LEU A 18 -7.80 -28.43 -41.83
C LEU A 18 -7.15 -29.18 -43.00
N SER A 19 -5.86 -29.49 -42.94
CA SER A 19 -5.17 -30.29 -43.96
C SER A 19 -5.54 -31.77 -43.87
N GLU A 20 -5.80 -32.44 -44.98
CA GLU A 20 -6.17 -33.86 -45.00
C GLU A 20 -5.01 -34.81 -44.65
N ASP A 21 -3.77 -34.39 -44.92
CA ASP A 21 -2.58 -35.27 -44.88
C ASP A 21 -1.96 -35.41 -43.48
N TYR A 22 -2.41 -34.63 -42.49
CA TYR A 22 -1.84 -34.67 -41.16
C TYR A 22 -2.41 -35.83 -40.33
N THR A 23 -1.53 -36.71 -39.85
CA THR A 23 -1.90 -37.97 -39.18
C THR A 23 -2.10 -37.84 -37.66
N GLU A 24 -1.57 -36.79 -37.03
CA GLU A 24 -1.57 -36.61 -35.56
C GLU A 24 -2.55 -35.52 -35.08
N LYS A 25 -3.68 -35.35 -35.77
CA LYS A 25 -4.65 -34.26 -35.52
C LYS A 25 -5.11 -34.14 -34.06
N GLU A 26 -5.37 -35.26 -33.38
CA GLU A 26 -5.84 -35.24 -31.98
C GLU A 26 -4.76 -34.72 -31.02
N HIS A 27 -3.49 -35.08 -31.24
CA HIS A 27 -2.39 -34.56 -30.41
C HIS A 27 -2.23 -33.05 -30.60
N LEU A 28 -2.29 -32.56 -31.85
CA LEU A 28 -2.23 -31.14 -32.15
C LEU A 28 -3.41 -30.37 -31.53
N LYS A 29 -4.63 -30.92 -31.59
CA LYS A 29 -5.82 -30.35 -30.98
C LYS A 29 -5.69 -30.21 -29.47
N LEU A 30 -5.21 -31.26 -28.78
CA LEU A 30 -4.94 -31.23 -27.34
C LEU A 30 -3.86 -30.20 -26.98
N SER A 31 -2.77 -30.16 -27.76
CA SER A 31 -1.70 -29.18 -27.55
C SER A 31 -2.19 -27.75 -27.72
N ASN A 32 -3.03 -27.48 -28.73
CA ASN A 32 -3.62 -26.16 -28.95
C ASN A 32 -4.61 -25.79 -27.84
N GLN A 33 -5.44 -26.72 -27.37
CA GLN A 33 -6.29 -26.46 -26.20
C GLN A 33 -5.47 -26.10 -24.96
N LYS A 34 -4.35 -26.79 -24.73
CA LYS A 34 -3.45 -26.52 -23.62
C LYS A 34 -2.82 -25.13 -23.71
N ILE A 35 -2.42 -24.67 -24.90
CA ILE A 35 -1.83 -23.33 -25.05
C ILE A 35 -2.85 -22.22 -24.78
N CYS A 36 -4.10 -22.39 -25.22
CA CYS A 36 -5.18 -21.45 -24.91
C CYS A 36 -5.46 -21.38 -23.41
N LEU A 37 -5.56 -22.52 -22.73
CA LEU A 37 -5.78 -22.57 -21.28
C LEU A 37 -4.64 -21.90 -20.50
N LEU A 38 -3.39 -22.18 -20.87
CA LEU A 38 -2.23 -21.52 -20.27
C LEU A 38 -2.23 -20.01 -20.52
N ARG A 39 -2.68 -19.56 -21.69
CA ARG A 39 -2.81 -18.13 -22.00
C ARG A 39 -3.78 -17.45 -21.03
N GLU A 40 -4.94 -18.07 -20.80
CA GLU A 40 -5.95 -17.57 -19.87
C GLU A 40 -5.45 -17.55 -18.43
N GLU A 41 -4.82 -18.63 -17.97
CA GLU A 41 -4.26 -18.75 -16.62
C GLU A 41 -3.17 -17.70 -16.34
N VAL A 42 -2.25 -17.52 -17.28
CA VAL A 42 -1.22 -16.48 -17.18
C VAL A 42 -1.84 -15.09 -17.18
N GLY A 43 -2.85 -14.85 -18.03
CA GLY A 43 -3.60 -13.59 -18.05
C GLY A 43 -4.25 -13.26 -16.71
N PHE A 44 -4.90 -14.26 -16.10
CA PHE A 44 -5.49 -14.14 -14.77
C PHE A 44 -4.44 -13.78 -13.71
N HIS A 45 -3.33 -14.52 -13.66
CA HIS A 45 -2.26 -14.25 -12.70
C HIS A 45 -1.57 -12.89 -12.91
N MET A 46 -1.46 -12.42 -14.16
CA MET A 46 -0.92 -11.09 -14.44
C MET A 46 -1.82 -9.98 -13.91
N GLU A 47 -3.14 -10.08 -14.08
CA GLU A 47 -4.08 -9.09 -13.54
C GLU A 47 -4.15 -9.15 -12.01
N GLU A 48 -4.13 -10.34 -11.40
CA GLU A 48 -4.01 -10.51 -9.95
C GLU A 48 -2.74 -9.84 -9.42
N ARG A 49 -1.59 -10.09 -10.06
CA ARG A 49 -0.31 -9.48 -9.70
C ARG A 49 -0.34 -7.96 -9.85
N LYS A 50 -0.95 -7.44 -10.92
CA LYS A 50 -1.10 -6.00 -11.17
C LYS A 50 -1.94 -5.34 -10.08
N ALA A 51 -3.06 -5.93 -9.69
CA ALA A 51 -3.91 -5.43 -8.61
C ALA A 51 -3.14 -5.36 -7.27
N LEU A 52 -2.38 -6.41 -6.94
CA LEU A 52 -1.53 -6.43 -5.74
C LEU A 52 -0.44 -5.35 -5.77
N LEU A 53 0.21 -5.15 -6.92
CA LEU A 53 1.23 -4.11 -7.07
C LEU A 53 0.63 -2.71 -6.96
N GLN A 54 -0.56 -2.49 -7.50
CA GLN A 54 -1.28 -1.23 -7.39
C GLN A 54 -1.59 -0.91 -5.92
N GLU A 55 -2.15 -1.88 -5.18
CA GLU A 55 -2.49 -1.72 -3.76
C GLU A 55 -1.23 -1.48 -2.90
N ALA A 56 -0.13 -2.18 -3.19
CA ALA A 56 1.15 -1.96 -2.53
C ALA A 56 1.70 -0.55 -2.81
N ASN A 57 1.65 -0.10 -4.06
CA ASN A 57 2.08 1.25 -4.43
C ASN A 57 1.23 2.33 -3.72
N ASP A 58 -0.09 2.13 -3.66
CA ASP A 58 -1.00 3.03 -2.94
C ASP A 58 -0.70 3.07 -1.43
N PHE A 59 -0.35 1.93 -0.84
CA PHE A 59 0.12 1.87 0.55
C PHE A 59 1.39 2.70 0.73
N PHE A 60 2.45 2.49 -0.08
CA PHE A 60 3.69 3.24 0.06
C PHE A 60 3.51 4.74 -0.18
N HIS A 61 2.64 5.13 -1.11
CA HIS A 61 2.29 6.52 -1.33
C HIS A 61 1.53 7.13 -0.14
N THR A 62 0.60 6.38 0.46
CA THR A 62 -0.10 6.81 1.70
C THR A 62 0.89 6.94 2.85
N ALA A 63 1.80 5.97 3.02
CA ALA A 63 2.82 5.99 4.07
C ALA A 63 3.81 7.15 3.88
N GLY A 64 4.18 7.47 2.62
CA GLY A 64 4.97 8.66 2.31
C GLY A 64 4.23 9.97 2.63
N LYS A 65 2.91 10.03 2.44
CA LYS A 65 2.11 11.18 2.89
C LYS A 65 2.05 11.31 4.40
N VAL A 66 1.96 10.18 5.12
CA VAL A 66 2.04 10.17 6.58
C VAL A 66 3.39 10.71 7.05
N ASP A 67 4.47 10.27 6.42
CA ASP A 67 5.82 10.79 6.70
C ASP A 67 5.90 12.30 6.41
N ALA A 68 5.39 12.76 5.26
CA ALA A 68 5.33 14.18 4.92
C ALA A 68 4.44 15.00 5.88
N PHE A 69 3.29 14.45 6.32
CA PHE A 69 2.43 15.05 7.32
C PHE A 69 3.18 15.23 8.65
N PHE A 70 3.94 14.22 9.07
CA PHE A 70 4.81 14.33 10.24
C PHE A 70 5.91 15.37 10.10
N PHE A 71 6.44 15.57 8.90
CA PHE A 71 7.49 16.57 8.68
C PHE A 71 6.97 18.00 8.52
N LEU A 72 5.82 18.23 7.88
CA LEU A 72 5.37 19.58 7.53
C LEU A 72 4.27 20.08 8.44
N GLN A 73 3.20 19.31 8.57
CA GLN A 73 1.99 19.79 9.23
C GLN A 73 2.08 19.72 10.75
N VAL A 74 2.77 18.70 11.27
CA VAL A 74 3.03 18.61 12.72
C VAL A 74 3.98 19.72 13.17
N LEU A 75 4.96 20.14 12.35
CA LEU A 75 5.81 21.28 12.68
C LEU A 75 5.03 22.58 12.71
N ASP A 76 4.15 22.83 11.72
CA ASP A 76 3.30 24.02 11.70
C ASP A 76 2.32 24.06 12.88
N ASP A 77 1.69 22.93 13.19
CA ASP A 77 0.76 22.81 14.34
C ASP A 77 1.51 22.95 15.68
N LEU A 78 2.73 22.39 15.81
CA LEU A 78 3.58 22.55 17.00
C LEU A 78 4.11 23.99 17.15
N GLU A 79 4.55 24.63 16.07
CA GLU A 79 4.97 26.04 16.10
C GLU A 79 3.78 26.95 16.47
N GLY A 80 2.58 26.65 15.95
CA GLY A 80 1.35 27.32 16.35
C GLY A 80 1.09 27.19 17.84
N ILE A 81 1.27 26.00 18.41
CA ILE A 81 1.13 25.74 19.84
C ILE A 81 2.23 26.46 20.65
N GLU A 82 3.48 26.45 20.21
CA GLU A 82 4.59 27.16 20.88
C GLU A 82 4.41 28.68 20.85
N ASN A 83 3.95 29.23 19.73
CA ASN A 83 3.63 30.66 19.63
C ASN A 83 2.45 31.01 20.55
N TYR A 84 1.46 30.12 20.66
CA TYR A 84 0.38 30.25 21.64
C TYR A 84 0.92 30.25 23.08
N LEU A 85 1.88 29.37 23.40
CA LEU A 85 2.56 29.31 24.70
C LEU A 85 3.37 30.58 25.02
N LYS A 86 4.07 31.17 24.03
CA LYS A 86 4.84 32.41 24.20
C LYS A 86 3.93 33.61 24.54
N ILE A 87 2.76 33.69 23.89
CA ILE A 87 1.74 34.70 24.19
C ILE A 87 1.10 34.41 25.56
N PHE A 88 0.79 33.15 25.86
CA PHE A 88 0.19 32.67 27.11
C PHE A 88 1.01 33.01 28.37
N ASN A 89 2.34 32.84 28.31
CA ASN A 89 3.26 33.21 29.39
C ASN A 89 3.21 34.70 29.76
N SER A 90 2.58 35.54 28.94
CA SER A 90 2.38 36.96 29.20
C SER A 90 0.98 37.33 29.75
N GLU A 91 -0.04 36.46 29.66
CA GLU A 91 -1.45 36.81 29.95
C GLU A 91 -2.19 35.89 30.95
N GLY A 92 -1.58 34.80 31.44
CA GLY A 92 -1.98 34.16 32.69
C GLY A 92 -3.33 33.41 32.74
N PHE A 93 -3.87 32.88 31.63
CA PHE A 93 -5.04 31.98 31.67
C PHE A 93 -5.18 30.97 30.51
N HIS A 94 -5.70 29.77 30.88
CA HIS A 94 -6.33 28.65 30.12
C HIS A 94 -5.50 27.45 29.58
N LEU A 95 -4.90 26.68 30.51
CA LEU A 95 -4.44 25.29 30.33
C LEU A 95 -5.42 24.35 29.56
N PRO A 96 -6.76 24.42 29.76
CA PRO A 96 -7.69 23.51 29.08
C PRO A 96 -7.75 23.64 27.55
N ILE A 97 -7.53 24.85 27.02
CA ILE A 97 -7.55 25.09 25.56
C ILE A 97 -6.30 24.47 24.91
N LEU A 98 -5.17 24.55 25.61
CA LEU A 98 -3.91 23.96 25.18
C LEU A 98 -3.99 22.43 25.18
N THR A 99 -4.54 21.84 26.25
CA THR A 99 -4.81 20.39 26.31
C THR A 99 -5.70 19.95 25.15
N MET A 100 -6.80 20.68 24.88
CA MET A 100 -7.69 20.39 23.76
C MET A 100 -6.97 20.43 22.40
N LYS A 101 -6.05 21.38 22.19
CA LYS A 101 -5.26 21.48 20.94
C LYS A 101 -4.29 20.32 20.75
N TYR A 102 -3.63 19.88 21.82
CA TYR A 102 -2.79 18.68 21.77
C TYR A 102 -3.59 17.40 21.53
N GLU A 103 -4.77 17.27 22.15
CA GLU A 103 -5.68 16.14 21.91
C GLU A 103 -6.16 16.11 20.45
N GLU A 104 -6.56 17.26 19.88
CA GLU A 104 -6.92 17.38 18.45
C GLU A 104 -5.78 16.92 17.53
N LEU A 105 -4.54 17.31 17.83
CA LEU A 105 -3.36 16.91 17.06
C LEU A 105 -3.09 15.40 17.19
N GLN A 106 -3.15 14.85 18.40
CA GLN A 106 -2.98 13.42 18.65
C GLN A 106 -4.02 12.58 17.92
N GLU A 107 -5.30 12.99 17.93
CA GLU A 107 -6.36 12.27 17.23
C GLU A 107 -6.20 12.32 15.71
N LYS A 108 -5.77 13.45 15.14
CA LYS A 108 -5.42 13.52 13.70
C LYS A 108 -4.27 12.57 13.35
N ILE A 109 -3.22 12.53 14.16
CA ILE A 109 -2.07 11.64 13.98
C ILE A 109 -2.51 10.17 14.03
N LYS A 110 -3.30 9.78 15.04
CA LYS A 110 -3.81 8.42 15.20
C LYS A 110 -4.70 8.02 14.02
N GLY A 111 -5.62 8.87 13.59
CA GLY A 111 -6.52 8.59 12.47
C GLY A 111 -5.79 8.34 11.15
N CYS A 112 -4.81 9.21 10.83
CA CYS A 112 -4.01 9.07 9.62
C CYS A 112 -3.14 7.80 9.64
N THR A 113 -2.56 7.50 10.80
CA THR A 113 -1.73 6.32 11.04
C THR A 113 -2.53 5.03 10.94
N ALA A 114 -3.69 4.95 11.61
CA ALA A 114 -4.51 3.75 11.69
C ALA A 114 -4.92 3.25 10.30
N SER A 115 -5.36 4.16 9.43
CA SER A 115 -5.71 3.85 8.04
C SER A 115 -4.51 3.26 7.26
N THR A 116 -3.32 3.83 7.46
CA THR A 116 -2.09 3.39 6.79
C THR A 116 -1.64 2.01 7.28
N LEU A 117 -1.66 1.78 8.59
CA LEU A 117 -1.31 0.49 9.18
C LEU A 117 -2.32 -0.60 8.80
N GLN A 118 -3.62 -0.27 8.74
CA GLN A 118 -4.65 -1.21 8.29
C GLN A 118 -4.42 -1.66 6.84
N LYS A 119 -4.06 -0.73 5.94
CA LYS A 119 -3.71 -1.03 4.55
C LYS A 119 -2.47 -1.94 4.47
N GLY A 120 -1.43 -1.63 5.24
CA GLY A 120 -0.23 -2.46 5.34
C GLY A 120 -0.56 -3.87 5.82
N GLN A 121 -1.36 -4.02 6.88
CA GLN A 121 -1.76 -5.31 7.42
C GLN A 121 -2.60 -6.12 6.41
N THR A 122 -3.49 -5.47 5.66
CA THR A 122 -4.28 -6.12 4.61
C THR A 122 -3.38 -6.71 3.53
N LEU A 123 -2.33 -5.99 3.11
CA LEU A 123 -1.36 -6.47 2.14
C LEU A 123 -0.53 -7.65 2.67
N VAL A 124 -0.13 -7.61 3.95
CA VAL A 124 0.58 -8.72 4.61
C VAL A 124 -0.29 -9.98 4.62
N ASN A 125 -1.58 -9.84 4.94
CA ASN A 125 -2.51 -10.97 4.99
C ASN A 125 -2.81 -11.58 3.61
N LYS A 126 -2.71 -10.78 2.55
CA LYS A 126 -2.87 -11.23 1.15
C LYS A 126 -1.61 -11.90 0.59
N ALA A 127 -0.48 -11.78 1.28
CA ALA A 127 0.76 -12.37 0.81
C ALA A 127 0.90 -13.80 1.30
N ASP A 128 1.20 -14.71 0.37
CA ASP A 128 1.67 -16.04 0.72
C ASP A 128 2.96 -15.94 1.55
N SER A 129 3.18 -16.91 2.44
CA SER A 129 4.14 -16.85 3.55
C SER A 129 5.62 -16.67 3.17
N HIS A 130 5.96 -16.57 1.88
CA HIS A 130 7.33 -16.62 1.33
C HIS A 130 7.69 -15.43 0.42
N ARG A 131 6.95 -14.32 0.46
CA ARG A 131 7.20 -13.20 -0.47
C ARG A 131 8.11 -12.11 0.11
N SER A 132 9.23 -11.84 -0.56
CA SER A 132 10.24 -10.84 -0.17
C SER A 132 9.72 -9.40 -0.03
N TRP A 133 8.61 -9.05 -0.67
CA TRP A 133 8.00 -7.71 -0.57
C TRP A 133 7.23 -7.48 0.75
N VAL A 134 6.81 -8.55 1.44
CA VAL A 134 6.16 -8.47 2.76
C VAL A 134 7.07 -7.81 3.79
N THR A 135 8.35 -8.14 3.76
CA THR A 135 9.37 -7.53 4.62
C THR A 135 9.47 -6.01 4.41
N GLY A 136 9.31 -5.54 3.17
CA GLY A 136 9.30 -4.11 2.87
C GLY A 136 8.09 -3.39 3.49
N ILE A 137 6.91 -4.02 3.45
CA ILE A 137 5.69 -3.48 4.06
C ILE A 137 5.81 -3.44 5.58
N GLN A 138 6.26 -4.54 6.20
CA GLN A 138 6.43 -4.62 7.65
C GLN A 138 7.41 -3.55 8.16
N LYS A 139 8.55 -3.37 7.49
CA LYS A 139 9.52 -2.30 7.82
C LYS A 139 8.91 -0.91 7.71
N MET A 140 8.06 -0.66 6.72
CA MET A 140 7.39 0.62 6.57
C MET A 140 6.34 0.85 7.67
N MET A 141 5.60 -0.19 8.04
CA MET A 141 4.65 -0.14 9.17
C MET A 141 5.38 0.16 10.49
N GLU A 142 6.49 -0.53 10.76
CA GLU A 142 7.35 -0.27 11.93
C GLU A 142 7.89 1.16 11.93
N TYR A 143 8.33 1.66 10.76
CA TYR A 143 8.79 3.04 10.62
C TYR A 143 7.69 4.06 10.96
N VAL A 144 6.50 3.89 10.39
CA VAL A 144 5.34 4.77 10.64
C VAL A 144 4.98 4.74 12.12
N GLN A 145 4.91 3.56 12.75
CA GLN A 145 4.62 3.43 14.18
C GLN A 145 5.66 4.15 15.03
N LYS A 146 6.96 3.96 14.74
CA LYS A 146 8.04 4.63 15.47
C LYS A 146 7.95 6.15 15.39
N LYS A 147 7.55 6.71 14.25
CA LYS A 147 7.35 8.16 14.08
C LYS A 147 6.19 8.68 14.94
N VAL A 148 5.10 7.93 15.00
CA VAL A 148 3.95 8.25 15.86
C VAL A 148 4.35 8.25 17.32
N ASP A 149 5.04 7.20 17.77
CA ASP A 149 5.45 7.07 19.15
C ASP A 149 6.37 8.24 19.57
N GLN A 150 7.29 8.64 18.69
CA GLN A 150 8.16 9.81 18.92
C GLN A 150 7.37 11.12 19.08
N LEU A 151 6.32 11.31 18.27
CA LEU A 151 5.50 12.53 18.31
C LEU A 151 4.55 12.58 19.50
N ILE A 152 3.98 11.43 19.90
CA ILE A 152 3.16 11.34 21.11
C ILE A 152 4.00 11.68 22.34
N VAL A 153 5.25 11.20 22.42
CA VAL A 153 6.16 11.52 23.54
C VAL A 153 6.55 13.00 23.57
N GLN A 154 6.59 13.68 22.42
CA GLN A 154 6.84 15.13 22.36
C GLN A 154 5.64 15.98 22.77
N CYS A 155 4.43 15.42 22.80
CA CYS A 155 3.27 16.09 23.38
C CYS A 155 3.34 15.97 24.91
N PRO A 156 3.44 17.07 25.67
CA PRO A 156 3.47 16.99 27.13
C PRO A 156 2.18 16.37 27.66
N ASP A 157 2.30 15.46 28.63
CA ASP A 157 1.14 14.94 29.36
C ASP A 157 0.71 16.02 30.38
N TYR A 158 -0.20 16.91 29.96
CA TYR A 158 -0.64 18.06 30.76
C TYR A 158 -1.42 17.68 32.03
N LYS A 159 -1.61 16.38 32.30
CA LYS A 159 -2.26 15.90 33.53
C LYS A 159 -1.42 16.08 34.80
N GLU A 160 -0.15 16.44 34.69
CA GLU A 160 0.76 16.62 35.83
C GLU A 160 1.25 18.07 36.07
N LEU A 161 0.74 19.07 35.32
CA LEU A 161 1.08 20.50 35.51
C LEU A 161 0.01 21.27 36.28
#